data_AF-A0A962WY39-F1
#
_entry.id   AF-A0A962WY39-F1
#
_cell.length_a   1.000
_cell.length_b   1.000
_cell.length_c   1.000
_cell.angle_alpha   90.00
_cell.angle_beta   90.00
_cell.angle_gamma   90.00
#
_symmetry.space_group_name_H-M   'P 1'
#
loop_
_entity.id
_entity.type
_entity.pdbx_description
1 polymer ?
#
loop_
_entity_poly.entity_id
_entity_poly.type
_entity_poly.pdbx_seq_one_letter_code
_entity_poly.pdbx_strand_id
1 'polypeptide(L)'
;PKHLGMVGFFPPLVKKFRAAGQKLTVIEQQAAFVEKADNFEVTLDATRLADCDQVLCTASTLLNDSLPSILAHCAEDCFISLIGPTAGCLPDTLFALGIDEIGASRVVAIDTLIERMQNAEPWGDAVEKYTISAAAYPGWRALLT
;
A
#
# COMPACT_ATOMS: atom_id res chain seq x y z
N PRO A 1 -2.03 20.41 -7.52
CA PRO A 1 -1.85 19.50 -6.36
C PRO A 1 -1.82 18.05 -6.84
N LYS A 2 -0.91 17.21 -6.35
CA LYS A 2 -0.90 15.79 -6.71
C LYS A 2 -2.14 15.09 -6.14
N HIS A 3 -2.83 14.29 -6.95
CA HIS A 3 -3.97 13.46 -6.59
C HIS A 3 -3.46 12.09 -6.11
N LEU A 4 -3.77 11.76 -4.86
CA LEU A 4 -3.43 10.48 -4.25
C LEU A 4 -4.58 9.49 -4.40
N GLY A 5 -4.30 8.34 -4.99
CA GLY A 5 -5.12 7.13 -4.90
C GLY A 5 -4.69 6.27 -3.71
N MET A 6 -5.64 5.56 -3.11
CA MET A 6 -5.38 4.61 -2.04
C MET A 6 -6.22 3.37 -2.29
N VAL A 7 -5.61 2.19 -2.27
CA VAL A 7 -6.32 0.90 -2.43
C VAL A 7 -6.34 0.21 -1.08
N GLY A 8 -7.54 0.02 -0.54
CA GLY A 8 -7.80 -0.35 0.85
C GLY A 8 -7.89 0.88 1.76
N PHE A 9 -8.79 0.84 2.74
CA PHE A 9 -9.03 1.95 3.64
C PHE A 9 -8.08 1.91 4.85
N PHE A 10 -7.13 2.86 4.93
CA PHE A 10 -6.23 3.03 6.08
C PHE A 10 -6.63 4.23 6.94
N PRO A 11 -7.47 4.07 7.99
CA PRO A 11 -8.06 5.21 8.71
C PRO A 11 -7.04 6.25 9.21
N PRO A 12 -5.88 5.87 9.79
CA PRO A 12 -4.88 6.84 10.24
C PRO A 12 -4.30 7.69 9.09
N LEU A 13 -4.06 7.08 7.92
CA LEU A 13 -3.52 7.78 6.76
C LEU A 13 -4.59 8.63 6.08
N VAL A 14 -5.82 8.12 5.93
CA VAL A 14 -6.96 8.89 5.43
C VAL A 14 -7.14 10.15 6.26
N LYS A 15 -7.16 10.03 7.60
CA LYS A 15 -7.26 11.19 8.51
C LYS A 15 -6.13 12.19 8.27
N LYS A 16 -4.88 11.72 8.15
CA LYS A 16 -3.70 12.56 7.92
C LYS A 16 -3.79 13.32 6.60
N PHE A 17 -4.13 12.65 5.50
CA PHE A 17 -4.22 13.27 4.18
C PHE A 17 -5.40 14.23 4.05
N ARG A 18 -6.55 13.89 4.65
CA ARG A 18 -7.70 14.80 4.74
C ARG A 18 -7.35 16.07 5.52
N ALA A 19 -6.68 15.95 6.66
CA ALA A 19 -6.23 17.10 7.45
C ALA A 19 -5.22 17.99 6.70
N ALA A 20 -4.44 17.42 5.79
CA ALA A 20 -3.51 18.15 4.92
C ALA A 20 -4.19 18.77 3.68
N GLY A 21 -5.50 18.58 3.49
CA GLY A 21 -6.24 19.09 2.32
C GLY A 21 -5.85 18.44 1.00
N GLN A 22 -5.24 17.24 1.04
CA GLN A 22 -4.81 16.53 -0.15
C GLN A 22 -6.03 15.92 -0.88
N LYS A 23 -6.05 16.02 -2.21
CA LYS A 23 -7.05 15.33 -3.04
C LYS A 23 -6.81 13.82 -2.95
N LEU A 24 -7.78 13.08 -2.43
CA LEU A 24 -7.67 11.67 -2.11
C LEU A 24 -8.85 10.86 -2.66
N THR A 25 -8.56 9.81 -3.40
CA THR A 25 -9.52 8.79 -3.80
C THR A 25 -9.14 7.46 -3.16
N VAL A 26 -10.08 6.82 -2.45
CA VAL A 26 -9.90 5.51 -1.82
C VAL A 26 -10.75 4.48 -2.53
N ILE A 27 -10.12 3.41 -2.99
CA ILE A 27 -10.78 2.21 -3.51
C ILE A 27 -10.97 1.24 -2.36
N GLU A 28 -12.21 1.05 -1.92
CA GLU A 28 -12.58 0.17 -0.80
C GLU A 28 -13.72 -0.76 -1.22
N GLN A 29 -13.62 -2.05 -0.88
CA GLN A 29 -14.58 -3.06 -1.31
C GLN A 29 -15.86 -3.02 -0.47
N GLN A 30 -15.77 -2.55 0.76
CA GLN A 30 -16.90 -2.46 1.68
C GLN A 30 -17.75 -1.22 1.38
N ALA A 31 -18.93 -1.43 0.79
CA ALA A 31 -19.85 -0.36 0.40
C ALA A 31 -20.28 0.56 1.56
N ALA A 32 -20.19 0.09 2.80
CA ALA A 32 -20.45 0.90 3.99
C ALA A 32 -19.48 2.09 4.18
N PHE A 33 -18.32 2.07 3.51
CA PHE A 33 -17.34 3.15 3.57
C PHE A 33 -17.49 4.20 2.46
N VAL A 34 -18.41 4.01 1.51
CA VAL A 34 -18.61 4.94 0.39
C VAL A 34 -18.96 6.33 0.92
N GLU A 35 -18.14 7.32 0.56
CA GLU A 35 -18.23 8.71 0.99
C GLU A 35 -17.78 9.60 -0.17
N LYS A 36 -18.40 10.77 -0.32
CA LYS A 36 -17.94 11.79 -1.25
C LYS A 36 -18.00 13.18 -0.62
N ALA A 37 -16.89 13.89 -0.71
CA ALA A 37 -16.69 15.28 -0.31
C ALA A 37 -15.73 15.95 -1.32
N ASP A 38 -15.56 17.27 -1.24
CA ASP A 38 -14.88 18.08 -2.28
C ASP A 38 -13.55 17.50 -2.78
N ASN A 39 -12.64 17.16 -1.86
CA ASN A 39 -11.31 16.62 -2.17
C ASN A 39 -11.14 15.16 -1.69
N PHE A 40 -12.23 14.45 -1.40
CA PHE A 40 -12.18 13.12 -0.82
C PHE A 40 -13.30 12.24 -1.35
N GLU A 41 -12.94 11.10 -1.91
CA GLU A 41 -13.90 10.10 -2.39
C GLU A 41 -13.48 8.72 -1.90
N VAL A 42 -14.44 7.94 -1.40
CA VAL A 42 -14.32 6.50 -1.17
C VAL A 42 -15.30 5.82 -2.11
N THR A 43 -14.80 4.91 -2.93
CA THR A 43 -15.58 4.25 -3.98
C THR A 43 -15.15 2.79 -4.15
N LEU A 44 -16.02 1.97 -4.75
CA LEU A 44 -15.68 0.62 -5.22
C LEU A 44 -15.09 0.65 -6.64
N ASP A 45 -15.21 1.79 -7.34
CA ASP A 45 -14.84 1.96 -8.74
C ASP A 45 -13.32 2.16 -8.90
N ALA A 46 -12.59 1.07 -9.14
CA ALA A 46 -11.15 1.10 -9.33
C ALA A 46 -10.71 1.95 -10.54
N THR A 47 -11.60 2.23 -11.51
CA THR A 47 -11.25 3.07 -12.67
C THR A 47 -10.89 4.50 -12.30
N ARG A 48 -11.25 4.95 -11.08
CA ARG A 48 -10.85 6.26 -10.55
C ARG A 48 -9.35 6.39 -10.30
N LEU A 49 -8.61 5.29 -10.29
CA LEU A 49 -7.15 5.32 -10.19
C LEU A 49 -6.49 5.95 -11.43
N ALA A 50 -7.19 6.02 -12.56
CA ALA A 50 -6.68 6.62 -13.79
C ALA A 50 -6.42 8.13 -13.67
N ASP A 51 -7.08 8.80 -12.72
CA ASP A 51 -6.91 10.24 -12.45
C ASP A 51 -5.82 10.53 -11.39
N CYS A 52 -5.21 9.50 -10.81
CA CYS A 52 -4.28 9.64 -9.69
C CYS A 52 -2.82 9.74 -10.18
N ASP A 53 -2.07 10.68 -9.59
CA ASP A 53 -0.63 10.83 -9.85
C ASP A 53 0.22 9.84 -9.05
N GLN A 54 -0.31 9.39 -7.91
CA GLN A 54 0.35 8.44 -7.00
C GLN A 54 -0.68 7.51 -6.41
N VAL A 55 -0.33 6.24 -6.21
CA VAL A 55 -1.22 5.24 -5.60
C VAL A 55 -0.53 4.53 -4.44
N LEU A 56 -1.17 4.60 -3.27
CA LEU A 56 -0.80 3.81 -2.10
C LEU A 56 -1.66 2.54 -2.06
N CYS A 57 -1.08 1.42 -2.51
CA CYS A 57 -1.77 0.15 -2.62
C CYS A 57 -1.54 -0.75 -1.40
N THR A 58 -2.59 -1.31 -0.81
CA THR A 58 -2.45 -2.33 0.24
C THR A 58 -1.80 -3.61 -0.30
N ALA A 59 -0.87 -4.17 0.46
CA ALA A 59 -0.25 -5.45 0.17
C ALA A 59 -1.22 -6.63 0.31
N SER A 60 -2.40 -6.44 0.91
CA SER A 60 -3.46 -7.46 0.91
C SER A 60 -3.99 -7.79 -0.49
N THR A 61 -3.71 -6.95 -1.49
CA THR A 61 -4.00 -7.26 -2.91
C THR A 61 -3.22 -8.47 -3.43
N LEU A 62 -2.11 -8.83 -2.77
CA LEU A 62 -1.38 -10.08 -3.03
C LEU A 62 -2.11 -11.31 -2.51
N LEU A 63 -2.88 -11.18 -1.41
CA LEU A 63 -3.56 -12.33 -0.78
C LEU A 63 -4.86 -12.71 -1.48
N ASN A 64 -5.48 -11.75 -2.17
CA ASN A 64 -6.77 -11.93 -2.85
C ASN A 64 -6.65 -11.83 -4.37
N ASP A 65 -5.43 -11.97 -4.91
CA ASP A 65 -5.13 -11.97 -6.34
C ASP A 65 -5.64 -10.73 -7.13
N SER A 66 -5.82 -9.59 -6.46
CA SER A 66 -6.34 -8.37 -7.09
C SER A 66 -5.27 -7.38 -7.52
N LEU A 67 -3.99 -7.61 -7.21
CA LEU A 67 -2.94 -6.65 -7.55
C LEU A 67 -2.89 -6.34 -9.07
N PRO A 68 -2.84 -7.32 -10.00
CA PRO A 68 -2.73 -7.00 -11.43
C PRO A 68 -3.94 -6.22 -11.97
N SER A 69 -5.17 -6.52 -11.50
CA SER A 69 -6.37 -5.81 -11.95
C SER A 69 -6.41 -4.37 -11.42
N ILE A 70 -5.94 -4.14 -10.19
CA ILE A 70 -5.77 -2.79 -9.63
C ILE A 70 -4.76 -1.98 -10.43
N LEU A 71 -3.58 -2.57 -10.72
CA LEU A 71 -2.53 -1.88 -11.49
C LEU A 71 -2.99 -1.50 -12.90
N ALA A 72 -3.85 -2.31 -13.53
CA ALA A 72 -4.41 -2.02 -14.85
C ALA A 72 -5.30 -0.76 -14.90
N HIS A 73 -5.71 -0.22 -13.75
CA HIS A 73 -6.49 1.02 -13.66
C HIS A 73 -5.62 2.25 -13.33
N CYS A 74 -4.34 2.07 -12.99
CA CYS A 74 -3.43 3.17 -12.76
C CYS A 74 -3.00 3.81 -14.09
N ALA A 75 -2.76 5.12 -14.08
CA ALA A 75 -2.10 5.78 -15.20
C ALA A 75 -0.67 5.26 -15.39
N GLU A 76 -0.16 5.31 -16.62
CA GLU A 76 1.18 4.80 -16.98
C GLU A 76 2.31 5.48 -16.20
N ASP A 77 2.22 6.80 -15.98
CA ASP A 77 3.20 7.60 -15.23
C ASP A 77 2.88 7.68 -13.71
N CYS A 78 1.95 6.86 -13.20
CA CYS A 78 1.55 6.88 -11.80
C CYS A 78 2.65 6.27 -10.93
N PHE A 79 3.00 6.94 -9.82
CA PHE A 79 3.93 6.38 -8.84
C PHE A 79 3.20 5.45 -7.85
N ILE A 80 3.60 4.18 -7.77
CA ILE A 80 2.88 3.15 -7.03
C ILE A 80 3.71 2.63 -5.84
N SER A 81 3.20 2.85 -4.64
CA SER A 81 3.73 2.28 -3.40
C SER A 81 2.86 1.09 -2.94
N LEU A 82 3.42 -0.11 -2.85
CA LEU A 82 2.76 -1.27 -2.23
C LEU A 82 3.11 -1.34 -0.74
N ILE A 83 2.12 -1.26 0.14
CA ILE A 83 2.35 -1.17 1.58
C ILE A 83 1.62 -2.22 2.41
N GLY A 84 2.32 -2.76 3.39
CA GLY A 84 1.76 -3.62 4.43
C GLY A 84 2.63 -4.83 4.71
N PRO A 85 2.41 -5.51 5.85
CA PRO A 85 3.21 -6.66 6.25
C PRO A 85 3.31 -7.78 5.21
N THR A 86 2.26 -7.96 4.40
CA THR A 86 2.21 -8.97 3.33
C THR A 86 3.26 -8.75 2.24
N ALA A 87 3.77 -7.53 2.07
CA ALA A 87 4.79 -7.23 1.05
C ALA A 87 6.22 -7.63 1.47
N GLY A 88 6.38 -8.49 2.49
CA GLY A 88 7.68 -8.97 2.96
C GLY A 88 8.38 -10.03 2.08
N CYS A 89 7.94 -10.20 0.83
CA CYS A 89 8.54 -11.13 -0.12
C CYS A 89 9.72 -10.50 -0.89
N LEU A 90 10.42 -11.29 -1.72
CA LEU A 90 11.48 -10.77 -2.59
C LEU A 90 10.89 -9.75 -3.59
N PRO A 91 11.47 -8.54 -3.69
CA PRO A 91 10.80 -7.43 -4.36
C PRO A 91 10.94 -7.46 -5.89
N ASP A 92 11.81 -8.29 -6.46
CA ASP A 92 12.08 -8.33 -7.91
C ASP A 92 10.80 -8.47 -8.75
N THR A 93 9.93 -9.41 -8.39
CA THR A 93 8.69 -9.64 -9.14
C THR A 93 7.72 -8.46 -8.97
N LEU A 94 7.69 -7.82 -7.80
CA LEU A 94 6.82 -6.68 -7.55
C LEU A 94 7.27 -5.46 -8.36
N PHE A 95 8.57 -5.19 -8.40
CA PHE A 95 9.12 -4.12 -9.24
C PHE A 95 8.94 -4.41 -10.74
N ALA A 96 9.07 -5.67 -11.16
CA ALA A 96 8.77 -6.07 -12.54
C ALA A 96 7.29 -5.88 -12.93
N LEU A 97 6.38 -5.82 -11.96
CA LEU A 97 4.96 -5.51 -12.16
C LEU A 97 4.65 -4.01 -12.22
N GLY A 98 5.66 -3.14 -12.12
CA GLY A 98 5.48 -1.69 -12.14
C GLY A 98 5.23 -1.05 -10.77
N ILE A 99 5.55 -1.74 -9.67
CA ILE A 99 5.63 -1.11 -8.35
C ILE A 99 6.91 -0.27 -8.26
N ASP A 100 6.82 0.96 -7.76
CA ASP A 100 7.98 1.84 -7.58
C ASP A 100 8.60 1.71 -6.18
N GLU A 101 7.76 1.45 -5.18
CA GLU A 101 8.16 1.41 -3.78
C GLU A 101 7.41 0.33 -2.99
N ILE A 102 8.11 -0.34 -2.10
CA ILE A 102 7.55 -1.36 -1.20
C ILE A 102 7.78 -0.93 0.24
N GLY A 103 6.70 -0.76 0.99
CA GLY A 103 6.74 -0.51 2.43
C GLY A 103 6.25 -1.73 3.23
N ALA A 104 7.14 -2.37 3.97
CA ALA A 104 6.83 -3.59 4.70
C ALA A 104 7.43 -3.58 6.12
N SER A 105 7.35 -4.71 6.81
CA SER A 105 7.81 -4.88 8.19
C SER A 105 8.77 -6.05 8.31
N ARG A 106 9.85 -5.88 9.08
CA ARG A 106 10.77 -6.93 9.49
C ARG A 106 10.49 -7.30 10.94
N VAL A 107 10.37 -8.58 11.24
CA VAL A 107 10.21 -9.06 12.62
C VAL A 107 11.54 -8.91 13.37
N VAL A 108 11.51 -8.27 14.53
CA VAL A 108 12.69 -8.07 15.40
C VAL A 108 12.56 -8.73 16.77
N ALA A 109 11.34 -9.05 17.21
CA ALA A 109 11.08 -9.83 18.42
C ALA A 109 9.96 -10.85 18.17
N ILE A 110 10.32 -12.09 17.80
CA ILE A 110 9.36 -13.10 17.36
C ILE A 110 8.40 -13.54 18.47
N ASP A 111 8.88 -13.75 19.69
CA ASP A 111 8.02 -14.20 20.80
C ASP A 111 6.98 -13.14 21.16
N THR A 112 7.40 -11.87 21.24
CA THR A 112 6.51 -10.72 21.44
C THR A 112 5.50 -10.59 20.31
N LEU A 113 5.91 -10.81 19.06
CA LEU A 113 4.98 -10.79 17.93
C LEU A 113 3.92 -11.88 18.05
N ILE A 114 4.33 -13.12 18.39
CA ILE A 114 3.41 -14.26 18.55
C ILE A 114 2.42 -13.98 19.68
N GLU A 115 2.88 -13.53 20.85
CA GLU A 115 2.04 -13.18 21.99
C GLU A 115 1.00 -12.12 21.60
N ARG A 116 1.43 -11.03 20.94
CA ARG A 116 0.53 -9.97 20.48
C ARG A 116 -0.48 -10.46 19.47
N MET A 117 -0.07 -11.30 18.52
CA MET A 117 -0.98 -11.88 17.54
C MET A 117 -2.04 -12.76 18.19
N GLN A 118 -1.68 -13.55 19.20
CA GLN A 118 -2.63 -14.36 19.97
C GLN A 118 -3.64 -13.51 20.75
N ASN A 119 -3.20 -12.34 21.22
CA ASN A 119 -4.03 -11.38 21.97
C ASN A 119 -4.74 -10.33 21.07
N ALA A 120 -4.61 -10.42 19.74
CA ALA A 120 -5.12 -9.45 18.77
C ALA A 120 -4.63 -7.99 19.02
N GLU A 121 -3.41 -7.85 19.53
CA GLU A 121 -2.76 -6.58 19.82
C GLU A 121 -1.99 -6.04 18.60
N PRO A 122 -1.82 -4.70 18.49
CA PRO A 122 -0.95 -4.12 17.47
C PRO A 122 0.49 -4.64 17.59
N TRP A 123 1.12 -4.96 16.46
CA TRP A 123 2.47 -5.53 16.44
C TRP A 123 3.53 -4.65 17.09
N GLY A 124 3.34 -3.33 17.09
CA GLY A 124 4.16 -2.37 17.84
C GLY A 124 5.66 -2.51 17.57
N ASP A 125 6.44 -2.51 18.66
CA ASP A 125 7.90 -2.69 18.66
C ASP A 125 8.39 -4.13 18.36
N ALA A 126 7.49 -5.09 18.14
CA ALA A 126 7.90 -6.42 17.71
C ALA A 126 8.36 -6.47 16.24
N VAL A 127 8.11 -5.39 15.49
CA VAL A 127 8.50 -5.24 14.09
C VAL A 127 9.13 -3.86 13.83
N GLU A 128 10.02 -3.81 12.86
CA GLU A 128 10.56 -2.58 12.29
C GLU A 128 10.03 -2.37 10.88
N LYS A 129 9.54 -1.17 10.59
CA LYS A 129 9.09 -0.82 9.24
C LYS A 129 10.29 -0.48 8.36
N TYR A 130 10.24 -0.91 7.11
CA TYR A 130 11.25 -0.58 6.11
C TYR A 130 10.59 -0.22 4.79
N THR A 131 11.36 0.49 3.96
CA THR A 131 10.97 0.84 2.59
C THR A 131 12.09 0.46 1.64
N ILE A 132 11.75 -0.14 0.50
CA ILE A 132 12.67 -0.43 -0.61
C ILE A 132 12.11 0.27 -1.86
N SER A 133 12.93 1.07 -2.53
CA SER A 133 12.58 1.66 -3.82
C SER A 133 13.21 0.88 -4.97
N ALA A 134 12.51 0.79 -6.09
CA ALA A 134 13.01 0.13 -7.30
C ALA A 134 14.35 0.77 -7.76
N ALA A 135 14.45 2.10 -7.66
CA ALA A 135 15.66 2.85 -8.04
C ALA A 135 16.90 2.53 -7.19
N ALA A 136 16.72 2.03 -5.95
CA ALA A 136 17.81 1.70 -5.04
C ALA A 136 18.01 0.18 -4.86
N TYR A 137 17.25 -0.64 -5.57
CA TYR A 137 17.30 -2.10 -5.44
C TYR A 137 18.07 -2.73 -6.61
N PRO A 138 19.28 -3.29 -6.40
CA PRO A 138 20.11 -3.81 -7.47
C PRO A 138 19.69 -5.20 -7.98
N GLY A 139 18.63 -5.79 -7.45
CA GLY A 139 18.22 -7.18 -7.71
C GLY A 139 18.79 -8.17 -6.69
N TRP A 140 18.04 -9.23 -6.36
CA TRP A 140 18.43 -10.13 -5.26
C TRP A 140 19.78 -10.81 -5.51
N ARG A 141 20.09 -11.11 -6.78
CA ARG A 141 21.35 -11.75 -7.16
C ARG A 141 22.56 -10.88 -6.85
N ALA A 142 22.46 -9.57 -7.05
CA ALA A 142 23.55 -8.62 -6.79
C ALA A 142 23.76 -8.39 -5.28
N LEU A 143 22.76 -8.69 -4.44
CA LEU A 143 22.88 -8.58 -2.97
C LEU A 143 23.58 -9.78 -2.34
N LEU A 144 23.73 -10.90 -3.07
CA LEU A 144 24.39 -12.11 -2.58
C LEU A 144 25.87 -12.19 -2.94
N THR A 145 26.38 -11.20 -3.68
CA THR A 145 27.78 -11.11 -4.14
C THR A 145 28.53 -10.05 -3.38
#